data_AF-J6DR62-F1
#
_entry.id   AF-J6DR62-F1
#
_cell.length_a   1.000
_cell.length_b   1.000
_cell.length_c   1.000
_cell.angle_alpha   90.00
_cell.angle_beta   90.00
_cell.angle_gamma   90.00
#
_symmetry.space_group_name_H-M   'P 1'
#
loop_
_entity.id
_entity.type
_entity.pdbx_description
1 polymer ?
#
loop_
_entity_poly.entity_id
_entity_poly.type
_entity_poly.pdbx_seq_one_letter_code
_entity_poly.pdbx_strand_id
1 'polypeptide(L)'
;MQIDIKRAAILLGGDDYSGNRVLCPGPGHSKHDRSLSVTFNADGTFTTNSFAEDDFRDCRDHVKARLGYSDARPIVHVAPFPDLSGLIDVQRRIDDARRIWESCEPLKGTLAEVYLESRGLSYDGDALAFRPTCRSMVALMTDALTGEPCGVHRTFLDAEGRKIDKKMRGRAKGAVVRLYDLEAPFGLGIAEGIETALATDFRPTWAGLTAGGVASLPVLPHVEALTVFADHDRAGIQAANTVGERWHAAGREVTLVMPADAGRDFADREAA
;
A
#
# COMPACT_ATOMS: atom_id res chain seq x y z
N MET A 1 21.90 4.15 -32.61
CA MET A 1 21.74 5.17 -33.66
C MET A 1 22.68 4.80 -34.79
N GLN A 2 22.18 4.43 -35.96
CA GLN A 2 23.02 3.97 -37.07
C GLN A 2 23.74 5.20 -37.67
N ILE A 3 25.06 5.26 -37.56
CA ILE A 3 25.85 6.41 -38.03
C ILE A 3 25.85 6.42 -39.57
N ASP A 4 25.36 7.50 -40.17
CA ASP A 4 25.49 7.74 -41.61
C ASP A 4 26.92 8.21 -41.93
N ILE A 5 27.73 7.30 -42.48
CA ILE A 5 29.15 7.54 -42.76
C ILE A 5 29.38 8.69 -43.74
N LYS A 6 28.45 8.92 -44.68
CA LYS A 6 28.55 10.02 -45.65
C LYS A 6 28.39 11.36 -44.95
N ARG A 7 27.45 11.42 -44.01
CA ARG A 7 27.22 12.63 -43.20
C ARG A 7 28.38 12.88 -42.25
N ALA A 8 28.97 11.84 -41.67
CA ALA A 8 30.16 11.96 -40.82
C ALA A 8 31.37 12.49 -41.60
N ALA A 9 31.61 12.01 -42.83
CA ALA A 9 32.68 12.49 -43.70
C ALA A 9 32.56 14.00 -44.00
N ILE A 10 31.35 14.46 -44.34
CA ILE A 10 31.07 15.88 -44.61
C ILE A 10 31.38 16.75 -43.38
N LEU A 11 30.94 16.34 -42.18
CA LEU A 11 31.14 17.11 -40.95
C LEU A 11 32.62 17.18 -40.52
N LEU A 12 33.36 16.09 -40.75
CA LEU A 12 34.79 16.01 -40.50
C LEU A 12 35.63 16.72 -41.56
N GLY A 13 35.04 17.13 -42.69
CA GLY A 13 35.76 17.75 -43.81
C GLY A 13 36.62 16.76 -44.60
N GLY A 14 36.29 15.47 -44.52
CA GLY A 14 36.88 14.41 -45.33
C GLY A 14 36.07 14.16 -46.61
N ASP A 15 36.74 13.82 -47.69
CA ASP A 15 36.15 13.41 -48.98
C ASP A 15 36.45 11.93 -49.32
N ASP A 16 37.31 11.27 -48.54
CA ASP A 16 37.67 9.87 -48.68
C ASP A 16 37.10 9.06 -47.50
N TYR A 17 36.12 8.21 -47.79
CA TYR A 17 35.48 7.31 -46.84
C TYR A 17 35.23 5.94 -47.47
N SER A 18 35.50 4.88 -46.70
CA SER A 18 35.32 3.49 -47.12
C SER A 18 34.84 2.64 -45.95
N GLY A 19 33.72 1.93 -46.14
CA GLY A 19 33.09 1.13 -45.09
C GLY A 19 32.65 1.98 -43.90
N ASN A 20 33.27 1.75 -42.74
CA ASN A 20 33.05 2.46 -41.47
C ASN A 20 34.17 3.45 -41.13
N ARG A 21 35.04 3.79 -42.10
CA ARG A 21 36.22 4.64 -41.89
C ARG A 21 36.17 5.90 -42.74
N VAL A 22 36.60 7.02 -42.16
CA VAL A 22 36.75 8.33 -42.81
C VAL A 22 38.19 8.82 -42.65
N LEU A 23 38.79 9.29 -43.74
CA LEU A 23 40.04 10.06 -43.69
C LEU A 23 39.72 11.54 -43.76
N CYS A 24 40.26 12.32 -42.83
CA CYS A 24 39.98 13.73 -42.68
C CYS A 24 41.24 14.51 -42.25
N PRO A 25 41.21 15.85 -42.33
CA PRO A 25 42.29 16.67 -41.81
C PRO A 25 42.48 16.50 -40.31
N GLY A 26 43.74 16.44 -39.87
CA GLY A 26 44.09 16.51 -38.46
C GLY A 26 43.80 17.89 -37.83
N PRO A 27 43.82 17.99 -36.49
CA PRO A 27 43.66 19.27 -35.81
C PRO A 27 44.78 20.26 -36.21
N GLY A 28 44.41 21.41 -36.77
CA GLY A 28 45.38 22.44 -37.20
C GLY A 28 45.97 22.23 -38.60
N HIS A 29 45.58 21.17 -39.31
CA HIS A 29 46.05 20.87 -40.66
C HIS A 29 45.18 21.48 -41.75
N SER A 30 45.70 21.50 -42.99
CA SER A 30 45.02 22.07 -44.14
C SER A 30 43.77 21.27 -44.54
N LYS A 31 42.80 21.88 -45.25
CA LYS A 31 41.56 21.19 -45.66
C LYS A 31 41.78 19.99 -46.60
N HIS A 32 42.94 19.93 -47.27
CA HIS A 32 43.31 18.82 -48.17
C HIS A 32 44.11 17.73 -47.46
N ASP A 33 44.42 17.91 -46.17
CA ASP A 33 45.16 16.94 -45.37
C ASP A 33 44.29 15.70 -45.04
N ARG A 34 44.89 14.51 -45.07
CA ARG A 34 44.25 13.22 -44.78
C ARG A 34 45.04 12.44 -43.73
N SER A 35 45.70 13.16 -42.83
CA SER A 35 46.55 12.58 -41.79
C SER A 35 45.76 11.93 -40.65
N LEU A 36 44.45 12.22 -40.50
CA LEU A 36 43.63 11.67 -39.43
C LEU A 36 42.61 10.65 -39.96
N SER A 37 42.73 9.41 -39.46
CA SER A 37 41.78 8.32 -39.71
C SER A 37 40.80 8.16 -38.56
N VAL A 38 39.50 8.20 -38.86
CA VAL A 38 38.41 7.95 -37.91
C VAL A 38 37.67 6.68 -38.29
N THR A 39 37.61 5.70 -37.38
CA THR A 39 36.88 4.44 -37.60
C THR A 39 35.70 4.35 -36.64
N PHE A 40 34.49 4.12 -37.16
CA PHE A 40 33.26 4.02 -36.37
C PHE A 40 32.90 2.56 -36.06
N ASN A 41 32.53 2.30 -34.82
CA ASN A 41 32.09 0.98 -34.35
C ASN A 41 30.56 0.86 -34.42
N ALA A 42 30.07 -0.38 -34.45
CA ALA A 42 28.63 -0.67 -34.55
C ALA A 42 27.82 -0.18 -33.34
N ASP A 43 28.47 0.01 -32.19
CA ASP A 43 27.88 0.54 -30.95
C ASP A 43 27.77 2.08 -30.93
N GLY A 44 28.24 2.76 -31.98
CA GLY A 44 28.22 4.21 -32.12
C GLY A 44 29.46 4.92 -31.56
N THR A 45 30.44 4.18 -31.05
CA THR A 45 31.76 4.71 -30.65
C THR A 45 32.70 4.85 -31.85
N PHE A 46 33.86 5.49 -31.67
CA PHE A 46 34.87 5.63 -32.73
C PHE A 46 36.29 5.60 -32.18
N THR A 47 37.25 5.32 -33.05
CA THR A 47 38.69 5.41 -32.77
C THR A 47 39.37 6.37 -33.75
N THR A 48 40.40 7.07 -33.27
CA THR A 48 41.18 8.04 -34.05
C THR A 48 42.65 7.62 -34.12
N ASN A 49 43.21 7.57 -35.32
CA ASN A 49 44.63 7.34 -35.55
C ASN A 49 45.19 8.49 -36.40
N SER A 50 46.21 9.20 -35.89
CA SER A 50 46.95 10.19 -36.68
C SER A 50 48.19 9.54 -37.31
N PHE A 51 48.44 9.88 -38.57
CA PHE A 51 49.65 9.54 -39.32
C PHE A 51 50.68 10.69 -39.32
N ALA A 52 50.41 11.80 -38.64
CA ALA A 52 51.25 12.99 -38.55
C ALA A 52 51.78 13.27 -37.13
N GLU A 53 51.81 12.24 -36.27
CA GLU A 53 52.25 12.31 -34.86
C GLU A 53 51.45 13.28 -33.97
N ASP A 54 50.22 13.64 -34.34
CA ASP A 54 49.36 14.49 -33.51
C ASP A 54 48.97 13.78 -32.20
N ASP A 55 48.74 14.57 -31.13
CA ASP A 55 48.26 14.01 -29.86
C ASP A 55 46.88 13.38 -30.04
N PHE A 56 46.75 12.13 -29.56
CA PHE A 56 45.52 11.36 -29.67
C PHE A 56 44.31 12.05 -29.02
N ARG A 57 44.51 12.79 -27.92
CA ARG A 57 43.42 13.49 -27.22
C ARG A 57 42.91 14.66 -28.06
N ASP A 58 43.82 15.40 -28.68
CA ASP A 58 43.46 16.52 -29.56
C ASP A 58 42.73 16.02 -30.81
N CYS A 59 43.17 14.90 -31.40
CA CYS A 59 42.48 14.25 -32.51
C CYS A 59 41.07 13.79 -32.13
N ARG A 60 40.93 13.14 -30.97
CA ARG A 60 39.64 12.67 -30.45
C ARG A 60 38.69 13.84 -30.19
N ASP A 61 39.17 14.89 -29.55
CA ASP A 61 38.34 16.04 -29.16
C ASP A 61 37.97 16.88 -30.39
N HIS A 62 38.85 16.96 -31.40
CA HIS A 62 38.54 17.52 -32.72
C HIS A 62 37.38 16.79 -33.40
N VAL A 63 37.42 15.45 -33.42
CA VAL A 63 36.35 14.62 -34.01
C VAL A 63 35.04 14.77 -33.23
N LYS A 64 35.09 14.79 -31.88
CA LYS A 64 33.90 15.02 -31.05
C LYS A 64 33.25 16.36 -31.33
N ALA A 65 34.04 17.44 -31.41
CA ALA A 65 33.54 18.79 -31.66
C ALA A 65 32.85 18.90 -33.03
N ARG A 66 33.40 18.27 -34.07
CA ARG A 66 32.83 18.28 -35.42
C ARG A 66 31.58 17.42 -35.57
N LEU A 67 31.51 16.31 -34.85
CA LEU A 67 30.38 15.39 -34.92
C LEU A 67 29.30 15.67 -33.85
N GLY A 68 29.52 16.64 -32.97
CA GLY A 68 28.59 17.00 -31.88
C GLY A 68 28.51 15.96 -30.77
N TYR A 69 29.56 15.15 -30.57
CA TYR A 69 29.63 14.20 -29.47
C TYR A 69 30.02 14.91 -28.17
N SER A 70 29.35 14.55 -27.08
CA SER A 70 29.68 14.99 -25.72
C SER A 70 30.21 13.82 -24.90
N ASP A 71 31.18 14.08 -24.01
CA ASP A 71 31.63 13.11 -23.00
C ASP A 71 30.63 12.89 -21.87
N ALA A 72 29.56 13.68 -21.83
CA ALA A 72 28.44 13.43 -20.93
C ALA A 72 27.78 12.11 -21.34
N ARG A 73 27.98 11.06 -20.53
CA ARG A 73 27.21 9.81 -20.66
C ARG A 73 25.72 10.17 -20.69
N PRO A 74 24.92 9.69 -21.66
CA PRO A 74 23.48 9.85 -21.58
C PRO A 74 23.02 9.21 -20.27
N ILE A 75 22.45 10.02 -19.38
CA ILE A 75 21.83 9.54 -18.17
C ILE A 75 20.60 8.75 -18.61
N VAL A 76 20.73 7.43 -18.70
CA VAL A 76 19.58 6.55 -18.81
C VAL A 76 18.89 6.64 -17.45
N HIS A 77 17.86 7.48 -17.37
CA HIS A 77 16.90 7.42 -16.28
C HIS A 77 16.16 6.09 -16.41
N VAL A 78 16.75 5.01 -15.88
CA VAL A 78 16.01 3.80 -15.57
C VAL A 78 15.09 4.20 -14.42
N ALA A 79 13.80 4.37 -14.71
CA ALA A 79 12.83 4.51 -13.63
C ALA A 79 13.05 3.31 -12.69
N PRO A 80 13.23 3.54 -11.37
CA PRO A 80 13.38 2.43 -10.45
C PRO A 80 12.17 1.51 -10.62
N PHE A 81 12.41 0.20 -10.72
CA PHE A 81 11.33 -0.77 -10.65
C PHE A 81 10.52 -0.48 -9.37
N PRO A 82 9.17 -0.50 -9.44
CA PRO A 82 8.36 -0.24 -8.27
C PRO A 82 8.76 -1.22 -7.15
N ASP A 83 9.02 -0.69 -5.96
CA ASP A 83 9.33 -1.50 -4.80
C ASP A 83 8.06 -2.24 -4.34
N LEU A 84 7.97 -3.52 -4.71
CA LEU A 84 6.85 -4.39 -4.36
C LEU A 84 7.00 -5.03 -2.97
N SER A 85 8.08 -4.75 -2.23
CA SER A 85 8.36 -5.39 -0.94
C SER A 85 7.24 -5.17 0.08
N GLY A 86 6.66 -3.96 0.10
CA GLY A 86 5.53 -3.63 0.97
C GLY A 86 4.26 -4.44 0.66
N LEU A 87 3.98 -4.70 -0.62
CA LEU A 87 2.82 -5.53 -1.02
C LEU A 87 3.03 -7.00 -0.63
N ILE A 88 4.24 -7.52 -0.82
CA ILE A 88 4.61 -8.89 -0.44
C ILE A 88 4.50 -9.07 1.09
N ASP A 89 4.94 -8.07 1.88
CA ASP A 89 4.81 -8.11 3.34
C ASP A 89 3.34 -8.08 3.80
N VAL A 90 2.51 -7.24 3.17
CA VAL A 90 1.06 -7.20 3.46
C VAL A 90 0.43 -8.56 3.17
N GLN A 91 0.70 -9.16 2.01
CA GLN A 91 0.14 -10.46 1.65
C GLN A 91 0.56 -11.55 2.65
N ARG A 92 1.84 -11.58 3.03
CA ARG A 92 2.35 -12.52 4.04
C ARG A 92 1.63 -12.38 5.37
N ARG A 93 1.36 -11.15 5.81
CA ARG A 93 0.60 -10.89 7.05
C ARG A 93 -0.85 -11.35 6.94
N ILE A 94 -1.48 -11.20 5.77
CA ILE A 94 -2.83 -11.72 5.50
C ILE A 94 -2.82 -13.25 5.56
N ASP A 95 -1.84 -13.90 4.93
CA ASP A 95 -1.72 -15.37 4.96
C ASP A 95 -1.49 -15.91 6.37
N ASP A 96 -0.67 -15.23 7.18
CA ASP A 96 -0.47 -15.57 8.59
C ASP A 96 -1.77 -15.44 9.40
N ALA A 97 -2.54 -14.38 9.15
CA ALA A 97 -3.83 -14.16 9.80
C ALA A 97 -4.84 -15.25 9.42
N ARG A 98 -4.87 -15.65 8.13
CA ARG A 98 -5.68 -16.76 7.64
C ARG A 98 -5.34 -18.06 8.36
N ARG A 99 -4.06 -18.42 8.49
CA ARG A 99 -3.64 -19.62 9.24
C ARG A 99 -4.04 -19.56 10.71
N ILE A 100 -4.03 -18.37 11.32
CA ILE A 100 -4.54 -18.20 12.69
C ILE A 100 -6.04 -18.51 12.72
N TRP A 101 -6.84 -17.92 11.83
CA TRP A 101 -8.28 -18.14 11.74
C TRP A 101 -8.64 -19.61 11.52
N GLU A 102 -7.98 -20.28 10.57
CA GLU A 102 -8.17 -21.71 10.26
C GLU A 102 -7.86 -22.65 11.43
N SER A 103 -7.10 -22.19 12.42
CA SER A 103 -6.77 -22.94 13.65
C SER A 103 -7.69 -22.61 14.83
N CYS A 104 -8.76 -21.87 14.60
CA CYS A 104 -9.75 -21.54 15.62
C CYS A 104 -10.88 -22.57 15.65
N GLU A 105 -11.53 -22.67 16.81
CA GLU A 105 -12.74 -23.44 17.05
C GLU A 105 -13.93 -22.49 17.28
N PRO A 106 -15.18 -22.98 17.16
CA PRO A 106 -16.37 -22.18 17.44
C PRO A 106 -16.32 -21.51 18.82
N LEU A 107 -16.93 -20.34 18.94
CA LEU A 107 -16.92 -19.54 20.17
C LEU A 107 -17.57 -20.25 21.37
N LYS A 108 -18.64 -21.01 21.13
CA LYS A 108 -19.48 -21.64 22.16
C LYS A 108 -18.72 -22.68 22.98
N GLY A 109 -18.87 -22.63 24.29
CA GLY A 109 -18.23 -23.50 25.28
C GLY A 109 -16.78 -23.14 25.58
N THR A 110 -16.31 -21.95 25.20
CA THR A 110 -14.90 -21.55 25.33
C THR A 110 -14.70 -20.38 26.28
N LEU A 111 -13.43 -20.09 26.63
CA LEU A 111 -13.10 -18.90 27.44
C LEU A 111 -13.52 -17.59 26.79
N ALA A 112 -13.66 -17.54 25.46
CA ALA A 112 -14.16 -16.35 24.78
C ALA A 112 -15.66 -16.14 24.97
N GLU A 113 -16.45 -17.22 25.10
CA GLU A 113 -17.86 -17.11 25.51
C GLU A 113 -17.95 -16.59 26.95
N VAL A 114 -17.18 -17.17 27.88
CA VAL A 114 -17.10 -16.70 29.29
C VAL A 114 -16.71 -15.22 29.36
N TYR A 115 -15.76 -14.78 28.53
CA TYR A 115 -15.37 -13.38 28.44
C TYR A 115 -16.55 -12.48 28.05
N LEU A 116 -17.28 -12.83 27.00
CA LEU A 116 -18.44 -12.04 26.56
C LEU A 116 -19.56 -12.07 27.61
N GLU A 117 -19.87 -13.23 28.19
CA GLU A 117 -20.88 -13.38 29.24
C GLU A 117 -20.54 -12.54 30.47
N SER A 118 -19.25 -12.45 30.85
CA SER A 118 -18.81 -11.60 31.96
C SER A 118 -19.05 -10.10 31.72
N ARG A 119 -19.23 -9.71 30.45
CA ARG A 119 -19.61 -8.36 30.01
C ARG A 119 -21.11 -8.24 29.71
N GLY A 120 -21.90 -9.27 30.01
CA GLY A 120 -23.34 -9.31 29.70
C GLY A 120 -23.64 -9.43 28.20
N LEU A 121 -22.69 -9.92 27.41
CA LEU A 121 -22.78 -10.04 25.96
C LEU A 121 -22.90 -11.50 25.54
N SER A 122 -23.56 -11.72 24.41
CA SER A 122 -23.58 -13.01 23.72
C SER A 122 -23.39 -12.80 22.23
N TYR A 123 -22.92 -13.83 21.53
CA TYR A 123 -22.73 -13.79 20.09
C TYR A 123 -22.99 -15.14 19.47
N ASP A 124 -23.81 -15.16 18.43
CA ASP A 124 -24.30 -16.34 17.73
C ASP A 124 -23.91 -16.38 16.24
N GLY A 125 -23.17 -15.37 15.76
CA GLY A 125 -22.64 -15.33 14.40
C GLY A 125 -21.31 -16.06 14.24
N ASP A 126 -20.68 -15.87 13.08
CA ASP A 126 -19.48 -16.59 12.64
C ASP A 126 -18.22 -15.73 12.55
N ALA A 127 -18.33 -14.42 12.81
CA ALA A 127 -17.19 -13.50 12.75
C ALA A 127 -16.23 -13.63 13.94
N LEU A 128 -16.67 -14.28 15.03
CA LEU A 128 -15.88 -14.53 16.24
C LEU A 128 -15.67 -16.04 16.45
N ALA A 129 -14.44 -16.40 16.80
CA ALA A 129 -14.01 -17.76 17.09
C ALA A 129 -13.03 -17.76 18.28
N PHE A 130 -12.64 -18.94 18.75
CA PHE A 130 -11.65 -19.08 19.83
C PHE A 130 -10.43 -19.86 19.38
N ARG A 131 -9.24 -19.49 19.88
CA ARG A 131 -8.00 -20.21 19.62
C ARG A 131 -7.39 -20.77 20.90
N PRO A 132 -7.47 -22.09 21.16
CA PRO A 132 -7.01 -22.70 22.41
C PRO A 132 -5.53 -22.49 22.71
N THR A 133 -4.66 -22.63 21.71
CA THR A 133 -3.19 -22.61 21.91
C THR A 133 -2.67 -21.31 22.52
N CYS A 134 -3.42 -20.21 22.37
CA CYS A 134 -3.06 -18.91 22.92
C CYS A 134 -4.14 -18.31 23.81
N ARG A 135 -5.20 -19.08 24.14
CA ARG A 135 -6.38 -18.60 24.87
C ARG A 135 -6.85 -17.24 24.37
N SER A 136 -7.21 -17.15 23.09
CA SER A 136 -7.62 -15.87 22.51
C SER A 136 -8.96 -15.97 21.80
N MET A 137 -9.85 -15.02 22.07
CA MET A 137 -10.95 -14.72 21.15
C MET A 137 -10.36 -14.11 19.88
N VAL A 138 -10.73 -14.64 18.73
CA VAL A 138 -10.26 -14.21 17.41
C VAL A 138 -11.45 -13.71 16.63
N ALA A 139 -11.33 -12.51 16.05
CA ALA A 139 -12.33 -11.90 15.21
C ALA A 139 -11.81 -11.78 13.79
N LEU A 140 -12.57 -12.23 12.80
CA LEU A 140 -12.21 -12.16 11.40
C LEU A 140 -12.32 -10.71 10.90
N MET A 141 -11.21 -10.18 10.39
CA MET A 141 -11.17 -8.86 9.77
C MET A 141 -11.37 -9.01 8.26
N THR A 142 -12.31 -8.24 7.72
CA THR A 142 -12.61 -8.19 6.28
C THR A 142 -12.44 -6.77 5.75
N ASP A 143 -12.15 -6.64 4.46
CA ASP A 143 -12.16 -5.33 3.80
C ASP A 143 -13.59 -4.74 3.81
N ALA A 144 -13.72 -3.48 4.21
CA ALA A 144 -15.02 -2.82 4.32
C ALA A 144 -15.75 -2.69 2.98
N LEU A 145 -15.02 -2.59 1.86
CA LEU A 145 -15.58 -2.48 0.52
C LEU A 145 -15.82 -3.84 -0.12
N THR A 146 -14.82 -4.73 -0.08
CA THR A 146 -14.90 -5.99 -0.83
C THR A 146 -15.44 -7.16 -0.02
N GLY A 147 -15.46 -7.07 1.32
CA GLY A 147 -15.82 -8.18 2.19
C GLY A 147 -14.75 -9.28 2.30
N GLU A 148 -13.63 -9.16 1.58
CA GLU A 148 -12.59 -10.18 1.55
C GLU A 148 -11.83 -10.26 2.88
N PRO A 149 -11.55 -11.46 3.41
CA PRO A 149 -10.70 -11.64 4.58
C PRO A 149 -9.33 -10.99 4.41
N CYS A 150 -8.95 -10.13 5.36
CA CYS A 150 -7.67 -9.42 5.30
C CYS A 150 -6.91 -9.36 6.63
N GLY A 151 -7.41 -10.00 7.69
CA GLY A 151 -6.71 -10.07 8.96
C GLY A 151 -7.50 -10.77 10.06
N VAL A 152 -6.92 -10.78 11.26
CA VAL A 152 -7.59 -11.19 12.49
C VAL A 152 -7.27 -10.21 13.61
N HIS A 153 -8.29 -9.86 14.40
CA HIS A 153 -8.13 -9.19 15.68
C HIS A 153 -8.19 -10.23 16.80
N ARG A 154 -7.25 -10.18 17.74
CA ARG A 154 -7.08 -11.19 18.79
C ARG A 154 -7.17 -10.53 20.15
N THR A 155 -8.15 -10.94 20.94
CA THR A 155 -8.25 -10.59 22.36
C THR A 155 -7.71 -11.76 23.16
N PHE A 156 -6.55 -11.59 23.79
CA PHE A 156 -5.91 -12.62 24.62
C PHE A 156 -6.56 -12.66 25.99
N LEU A 157 -6.79 -13.86 26.49
CA LEU A 157 -7.48 -14.15 27.74
C LEU A 157 -6.58 -14.95 28.68
N ASP A 158 -6.77 -14.76 29.99
CA ASP A 158 -6.14 -15.59 31.01
C ASP A 158 -6.88 -16.93 31.19
N ALA A 159 -6.54 -17.68 32.25
CA ALA A 159 -7.18 -18.97 32.51
C ALA A 159 -8.64 -18.83 32.99
N GLU A 160 -9.02 -17.65 33.45
CA GLU A 160 -10.35 -17.32 33.97
C GLU A 160 -11.21 -16.59 32.92
N GLY A 161 -10.71 -16.40 31.69
CA GLY A 161 -11.44 -15.72 30.62
C GLY A 161 -11.38 -14.20 30.69
N ARG A 162 -10.48 -13.62 31.50
CA ARG A 162 -10.31 -12.16 31.59
C ARG A 162 -9.33 -11.67 30.53
N LYS A 163 -9.63 -10.51 29.94
CA LYS A 163 -8.82 -9.87 28.90
C LYS A 163 -7.45 -9.43 29.45
N ILE A 164 -6.39 -9.86 28.76
CA ILE A 164 -4.99 -9.50 29.04
C ILE A 164 -4.50 -8.43 28.07
N ASP A 165 -4.71 -8.65 26.77
CA ASP A 165 -4.13 -7.83 25.71
C ASP A 165 -4.95 -7.97 24.42
N LYS A 166 -4.75 -7.05 23.46
CA LYS A 166 -5.31 -7.16 22.11
C LYS A 166 -4.23 -6.93 21.04
N LYS A 167 -4.23 -7.77 20.00
CA LYS A 167 -3.31 -7.61 18.84
C LYS A 167 -4.02 -7.90 17.53
N MET A 168 -3.55 -7.28 16.46
CA MET A 168 -3.99 -7.58 15.10
C MET A 168 -2.90 -8.27 14.30
N ARG A 169 -3.30 -9.14 13.37
CA ARG A 169 -2.42 -9.67 12.31
C ARG A 169 -3.14 -9.51 10.97
N GLY A 170 -2.40 -9.18 9.92
CA GLY A 170 -2.96 -8.87 8.60
C GLY A 170 -2.87 -7.39 8.24
N ARG A 171 -3.79 -6.93 7.40
CA ARG A 171 -3.90 -5.54 6.95
C ARG A 171 -5.02 -4.83 7.72
N ALA A 172 -4.66 -3.93 8.62
CA ALA A 172 -5.63 -3.17 9.42
C ALA A 172 -6.30 -2.02 8.65
N LYS A 173 -5.63 -1.45 7.65
CA LYS A 173 -6.17 -0.33 6.88
C LYS A 173 -7.43 -0.76 6.11
N GLY A 174 -8.55 -0.09 6.38
CA GLY A 174 -9.84 -0.36 5.72
C GLY A 174 -10.51 -1.66 6.17
N ALA A 175 -10.03 -2.27 7.26
CA ALA A 175 -10.56 -3.52 7.76
C ALA A 175 -11.60 -3.30 8.86
N VAL A 176 -12.62 -4.15 8.88
CA VAL A 176 -13.71 -4.17 9.86
C VAL A 176 -14.00 -5.61 10.30
N VAL A 177 -14.62 -5.79 11.47
CA VAL A 177 -15.24 -7.07 11.85
C VAL A 177 -16.74 -6.95 11.62
N ARG A 178 -17.29 -7.80 10.76
CA ARG A 178 -18.71 -7.80 10.39
C ARG A 178 -19.47 -8.73 11.33
N LEU A 179 -19.78 -8.27 12.55
CA LEU A 179 -20.40 -9.12 13.58
C LEU A 179 -21.77 -9.63 13.15
N TYR A 180 -22.58 -8.72 12.62
CA TYR A 180 -23.83 -9.07 11.96
C TYR A 180 -23.79 -8.43 10.60
N ASP A 181 -23.80 -9.26 9.55
CA ASP A 181 -23.74 -8.80 8.17
C ASP A 181 -25.01 -9.17 7.43
N LEU A 182 -25.40 -8.31 6.51
CA LEU A 182 -26.47 -8.57 5.55
C LEU A 182 -25.95 -8.18 4.17
N GLU A 183 -26.37 -8.91 3.15
CA GLU A 183 -26.07 -8.54 1.78
C GLU A 183 -26.78 -7.23 1.43
N ALA A 184 -26.01 -6.21 1.02
CA ALA A 184 -26.49 -4.89 0.62
C ALA A 184 -27.50 -4.23 1.61
N PRO A 185 -27.07 -3.90 2.84
CA PRO A 185 -27.99 -3.39 3.83
C PRO A 185 -28.32 -1.92 3.60
N PHE A 186 -29.59 -1.55 3.76
CA PHE A 186 -30.03 -0.15 3.68
C PHE A 186 -29.38 0.73 4.76
N GLY A 187 -29.27 0.20 5.98
CA GLY A 187 -28.63 0.86 7.11
C GLY A 187 -27.51 0.03 7.71
N LEU A 188 -26.47 0.68 8.24
CA LEU A 188 -25.33 0.02 8.89
C LEU A 188 -25.02 0.65 10.24
N GLY A 189 -24.88 -0.19 11.26
CA GLY A 189 -24.30 0.18 12.55
C GLY A 189 -22.78 0.01 12.52
N ILE A 190 -22.04 0.95 13.10
CA ILE A 190 -20.61 0.78 13.35
C ILE A 190 -20.24 1.25 14.75
N ALA A 191 -19.44 0.46 15.46
CA ALA A 191 -18.83 0.84 16.74
C ALA A 191 -17.30 0.74 16.67
N GLU A 192 -16.60 1.37 17.62
CA GLU A 192 -15.14 1.20 17.74
C GLU A 192 -14.75 -0.22 18.17
N GLY A 193 -15.34 -0.72 19.26
CA GLY A 193 -15.06 -2.04 19.83
C GLY A 193 -15.97 -3.15 19.33
N ILE A 194 -15.50 -4.40 19.42
CA ILE A 194 -16.35 -5.58 19.20
C ILE A 194 -17.42 -5.65 20.29
N GLU A 195 -17.01 -5.42 21.53
CA GLU A 195 -17.89 -5.44 22.70
C GLU A 195 -18.97 -4.35 22.61
N THR A 196 -18.57 -3.12 22.25
CA THR A 196 -19.49 -2.00 21.99
C THR A 196 -20.50 -2.33 20.90
N ALA A 197 -20.05 -2.88 19.77
CA ALA A 197 -20.92 -3.27 18.67
C ALA A 197 -21.93 -4.36 19.07
N LEU A 198 -21.50 -5.37 19.83
CA LEU A 198 -22.36 -6.43 20.36
C LEU A 198 -23.37 -5.93 21.39
N ALA A 199 -23.03 -4.91 22.17
CA ALA A 199 -23.91 -4.33 23.19
C ALA A 199 -25.13 -3.59 22.60
N THR A 200 -25.14 -3.32 21.29
CA THR A 200 -26.26 -2.66 20.60
C THR A 200 -27.24 -3.68 20.06
N ASP A 201 -28.52 -3.31 19.96
CA ASP A 201 -29.54 -4.10 19.24
C ASP A 201 -29.59 -3.77 17.74
N PHE A 202 -28.73 -2.88 17.24
CA PHE A 202 -28.74 -2.47 15.84
C PHE A 202 -28.19 -3.58 14.95
N ARG A 203 -28.83 -3.85 13.82
CA ARG A 203 -28.40 -4.88 12.85
C ARG A 203 -28.62 -4.37 11.42
N PRO A 204 -27.69 -4.63 10.47
CA PRO A 204 -26.36 -5.20 10.66
C PRO A 204 -25.44 -4.22 11.41
N THR A 205 -24.42 -4.75 12.08
CA THR A 205 -23.46 -3.95 12.85
C THR A 205 -22.05 -4.49 12.70
N TRP A 206 -21.10 -3.58 12.44
CA TRP A 206 -19.69 -3.85 12.30
C TRP A 206 -18.88 -3.20 13.42
N ALA A 207 -17.67 -3.72 13.69
CA ALA A 207 -16.69 -3.09 14.55
C ALA A 207 -15.51 -2.55 13.72
N GLY A 208 -15.20 -1.26 13.90
CA GLY A 208 -14.06 -0.57 13.26
C GLY A 208 -12.71 -0.81 13.96
N LEU A 209 -12.71 -1.53 15.08
CA LEU A 209 -11.57 -1.98 15.89
C LEU A 209 -10.75 -0.90 16.60
N THR A 210 -10.77 0.34 16.09
CA THR A 210 -10.11 1.53 16.63
C THR A 210 -10.88 2.78 16.18
N ALA A 211 -10.72 3.90 16.91
CA ALA A 211 -11.23 5.21 16.48
C ALA A 211 -10.79 5.55 15.04
N GLY A 212 -9.52 5.31 14.71
CA GLY A 212 -9.00 5.53 13.35
C GLY A 212 -9.65 4.63 12.29
N GLY A 213 -9.97 3.37 12.66
CA GLY A 213 -10.68 2.44 11.79
C GLY A 213 -12.10 2.92 11.47
N VAL A 214 -12.86 3.32 12.50
CA VAL A 214 -14.20 3.93 12.34
C VAL A 214 -14.11 5.18 11.48
N ALA A 215 -13.21 6.10 11.82
CA ALA A 215 -12.99 7.35 11.07
C ALA A 215 -12.64 7.11 9.60
N SER A 216 -12.03 5.97 9.26
CA SER A 216 -11.58 5.62 7.91
C SER A 216 -12.63 4.86 7.08
N LEU A 217 -13.78 4.51 7.65
CA LEU A 217 -14.82 3.75 6.95
C LEU A 217 -15.23 4.49 5.65
N PRO A 218 -15.06 3.90 4.47
CA PRO A 218 -15.46 4.52 3.22
C PRO A 218 -16.98 4.57 3.11
N VAL A 219 -17.49 5.46 2.27
CA VAL A 219 -18.92 5.46 1.91
C VAL A 219 -19.20 4.20 1.10
N LEU A 220 -20.17 3.41 1.57
CA LEU A 220 -20.52 2.15 0.93
C LEU A 220 -21.63 2.41 -0.12
N PRO A 221 -21.51 1.88 -1.35
CA PRO A 221 -22.46 2.19 -2.42
C PRO A 221 -23.94 1.85 -2.10
N HIS A 222 -24.16 0.77 -1.36
CA HIS A 222 -25.49 0.21 -1.08
C HIS A 222 -26.07 0.59 0.28
N VAL A 223 -25.33 1.35 1.09
CA VAL A 223 -25.79 1.78 2.42
C VAL A 223 -26.23 3.24 2.34
N GLU A 224 -27.49 3.48 2.72
CA GLU A 224 -28.11 4.81 2.69
C GLU A 224 -28.08 5.51 4.05
N ALA A 225 -28.03 4.73 5.15
CA ALA A 225 -27.98 5.26 6.52
C ALA A 225 -26.83 4.64 7.33
N LEU A 226 -26.05 5.48 8.01
CA LEU A 226 -25.00 5.06 8.94
C LEU A 226 -25.34 5.47 10.38
N THR A 227 -25.36 4.50 11.28
CA THR A 227 -25.43 4.75 12.72
C THR A 227 -24.07 4.48 13.36
N VAL A 228 -23.46 5.50 13.96
CA VAL A 228 -22.17 5.38 14.63
C VAL A 228 -22.37 5.34 16.14
N PHE A 229 -22.00 4.22 16.76
CA PHE A 229 -21.96 4.04 18.20
C PHE A 229 -20.56 4.41 18.70
N ALA A 230 -20.40 5.66 19.12
CA ALA A 230 -19.12 6.21 19.52
C ALA A 230 -18.93 6.10 21.03
N ASP A 231 -17.72 5.71 21.44
CA ASP A 231 -17.32 5.80 22.84
C ASP A 231 -17.30 7.28 23.26
N HIS A 232 -17.72 7.58 24.49
CA HIS A 232 -17.86 8.96 24.96
C HIS A 232 -16.53 9.56 25.42
N ASP A 233 -15.51 9.48 24.54
CA ASP A 233 -14.19 10.08 24.72
C ASP A 233 -13.80 10.96 23.51
N ARG A 234 -12.69 11.70 23.64
CA ARG A 234 -12.24 12.63 22.60
C ARG A 234 -11.95 11.95 21.26
N ALA A 235 -11.37 10.76 21.27
CA ALA A 235 -10.97 10.05 20.05
C ALA A 235 -12.20 9.46 19.34
N GLY A 236 -13.11 8.84 20.10
CA GLY A 236 -14.39 8.32 19.62
C GLY A 236 -15.26 9.41 19.00
N ILE A 237 -15.43 10.54 19.70
CA ILE A 237 -16.19 11.70 19.17
C ILE A 237 -15.57 12.22 17.87
N GLN A 238 -14.24 12.40 17.84
CA GLN A 238 -13.57 12.90 16.65
C GLN A 238 -13.72 11.94 15.46
N ALA A 239 -13.60 10.62 15.72
CA ALA A 239 -13.79 9.59 14.70
C ALA A 239 -15.22 9.59 14.15
N ALA A 240 -16.22 9.67 15.04
CA ALA A 240 -17.63 9.70 14.70
C ALA A 240 -17.99 10.91 13.83
N ASN A 241 -17.49 12.09 14.19
CA ASN A 241 -17.66 13.30 13.37
C ASN A 241 -16.97 13.15 12.01
N THR A 242 -15.74 12.62 11.97
CA THR A 242 -14.98 12.48 10.72
C THR A 242 -15.67 11.54 9.73
N VAL A 243 -16.15 10.38 10.19
CA VAL A 243 -16.88 9.45 9.31
C VAL A 243 -18.26 10.01 8.95
N GLY A 244 -18.93 10.66 9.90
CA GLY A 244 -20.24 11.26 9.70
C GLY A 244 -20.22 12.37 8.65
N GLU A 245 -19.24 13.28 8.71
CA GLU A 245 -19.04 14.32 7.70
C GLU A 245 -18.82 13.72 6.31
N ARG A 246 -18.00 12.66 6.19
CA ARG A 246 -17.74 11.99 4.91
C ARG A 246 -19.01 11.37 4.32
N TRP A 247 -19.80 10.68 5.14
CA TRP A 247 -21.03 10.02 4.70
C TRP A 247 -22.15 11.04 4.39
N HIS A 248 -22.28 12.07 5.22
CA HIS A 248 -23.22 13.16 4.99
C HIS A 248 -22.90 13.92 3.69
N ALA A 249 -21.63 14.24 3.44
CA ALA A 249 -21.19 14.88 2.19
C ALA A 249 -21.47 14.03 0.94
N ALA A 250 -21.59 12.70 1.10
CA ALA A 250 -22.01 11.78 0.05
C ALA A 250 -23.54 11.59 -0.05
N GLY A 251 -24.32 12.40 0.67
CA GLY A 251 -25.79 12.37 0.65
C GLY A 251 -26.40 11.21 1.44
N ARG A 252 -25.67 10.64 2.41
CA ARG A 252 -26.17 9.56 3.28
C ARG A 252 -26.74 10.11 4.58
N GLU A 253 -27.73 9.40 5.14
CA GLU A 253 -28.21 9.68 6.50
C GLU A 253 -27.15 9.24 7.51
N VAL A 254 -26.93 10.06 8.54
CA VAL A 254 -25.95 9.77 9.59
C VAL A 254 -26.57 10.06 10.95
N THR A 255 -26.54 9.05 11.83
CA THR A 255 -26.91 9.17 13.24
C THR A 255 -25.68 8.87 14.12
N LEU A 256 -25.35 9.78 15.03
CA LEU A 256 -24.30 9.55 16.03
C LEU A 256 -24.96 9.26 17.38
N VAL A 257 -24.64 8.11 17.97
CA VAL A 257 -25.15 7.67 19.27
C VAL A 257 -23.98 7.57 20.24
N MET A 258 -24.13 8.18 21.42
CA MET A 258 -23.14 8.15 22.50
C MET A 258 -23.83 7.82 23.83
N PRO A 259 -23.15 7.12 24.76
CA PRO A 259 -23.64 6.94 26.12
C PRO A 259 -23.83 8.29 26.82
N ALA A 260 -24.83 8.41 27.69
CA ALA A 260 -25.19 9.68 28.32
C ALA A 260 -24.07 10.27 29.22
N ASP A 261 -23.26 9.39 29.84
CA ASP A 261 -22.19 9.78 30.76
C ASP A 261 -20.83 9.81 30.04
N ALA A 262 -20.05 10.89 30.25
CA ALA A 262 -18.69 10.99 29.74
C ALA A 262 -17.79 9.90 30.37
N GLY A 263 -17.06 9.16 29.53
CA GLY A 263 -16.12 8.12 29.96
C GLY A 263 -16.71 6.73 30.25
N ARG A 264 -18.01 6.50 30.01
CA ARG A 264 -18.56 5.13 29.92
C ARG A 264 -18.57 4.66 28.47
N ASP A 265 -18.15 3.41 28.21
CA ASP A 265 -18.41 2.74 26.94
C ASP A 265 -19.79 2.03 26.97
N PHE A 266 -20.34 1.63 25.82
CA PHE A 266 -21.63 0.93 25.79
C PHE A 266 -21.60 -0.44 26.49
N ALA A 267 -20.42 -1.00 26.73
CA ALA A 267 -20.21 -2.31 27.33
C ALA A 267 -19.94 -2.25 28.85
N ASP A 268 -19.83 -1.07 29.44
CA ASP A 268 -19.69 -0.87 30.88
C ASP A 268 -21.06 -0.92 31.58
N ARG A 269 -21.57 -2.14 31.67
CA ARG A 269 -22.48 -2.54 32.76
C ARG A 269 -21.69 -3.48 33.65
N GLU A 270 -21.09 -2.97 34.74
CA GLU A 270 -20.74 -3.86 35.85
C GLU A 270 -22.03 -4.59 36.24
N ALA A 271 -22.00 -5.92 36.15
CA ALA A 271 -23.10 -6.75 36.59
C ALA A 271 -23.39 -6.43 38.06
N ALA A 272 -24.61 -5.96 38.34
CA ALA A 272 -25.13 -5.79 39.69
C ALA A 272 -25.48 -7.14 40.33
#